data_AF-A0A2N2CSW1-F1
#
_entry.id   AF-A0A2N2CSW1-F1
#
_cell.length_a   1.000
_cell.length_b   1.000
_cell.length_c   1.000
_cell.angle_alpha   90.00
_cell.angle_beta   90.00
_cell.angle_gamma   90.00
#
_symmetry.space_group_name_H-M   'P 1'
#
loop_
_entity.id
_entity.type
_entity.pdbx_description
1 polymer ?
#
loop_
_entity_poly.entity_id
_entity_poly.type
_entity_poly.pdbx_seq_one_letter_code
_entity_poly.pdbx_strand_id
1 'polypeptide(L)'
;MDETKSTFYYWRGVFMISKYKLLKGESGQSMVLFALIFVILCAGVAFAVDLGRVSLERDQLQTAADAAALAGAQDLPSAAVAKSTALKLAQQNGVLSSEITSSAPYNGDSNEIKVVCTRTVDYTFATVLGLHSTTISASSVAEKTGINTGPFNYALFSGSSSDILAIYGSNQYISGSVHANYKFNMNGSSQNIMGSVEAVSGITMYGSSITVSGTCQAASVTTSGSSINIGSKVFSAASVLDMPDFSDILQAEAEAAGQSYIGNKTFNSSKVSVDSPIYVKGNLTVNGSDFTGKGVILVSGNITFNGSNLMYSSNDSVCFYSESGNITINGSNIQLEGLVYAPNGTIMMNGSNQTIDGRVIGKVINFNGCSITITSGEDDLDCLPKMTVKLVE
;
A
#
# COMPACT_ATOMS: atom_id res chain seq x y z
N MET A 1 123.72 27.77 -7.15
CA MET A 1 124.29 28.83 -6.30
C MET A 1 123.22 29.89 -6.22
N ASP A 2 122.47 30.10 -5.16
CA ASP A 2 122.63 29.81 -3.72
C ASP A 2 121.20 29.89 -3.14
N GLU A 3 120.66 28.88 -2.45
CA GLU A 3 120.73 28.73 -0.97
C GLU A 3 120.74 30.10 -0.24
N THR A 4 119.77 30.51 0.58
CA THR A 4 119.26 29.81 1.77
C THR A 4 118.29 30.72 2.56
N LYS A 5 117.46 30.06 3.40
CA LYS A 5 116.97 30.48 4.74
C LYS A 5 115.91 31.60 4.82
N SER A 6 114.69 31.24 5.25
CA SER A 6 114.22 31.28 6.66
C SER A 6 113.67 32.65 7.05
N THR A 7 112.42 32.74 7.54
CA THR A 7 112.06 32.92 8.97
C THR A 7 110.60 33.40 9.08
N PHE A 8 109.91 32.83 10.06
CA PHE A 8 108.53 33.04 10.50
C PHE A 8 108.36 34.38 11.26
N TYR A 9 107.24 35.11 11.07
CA TYR A 9 106.25 35.50 12.11
C TYR A 9 105.44 36.82 11.86
N TYR A 10 104.12 36.67 12.02
CA TYR A 10 103.09 37.54 12.65
C TYR A 10 102.53 38.86 12.04
N TRP A 11 101.23 38.75 11.67
CA TRP A 11 100.04 39.49 12.17
C TRP A 11 99.31 40.57 11.33
N ARG A 12 97.96 40.51 11.45
CA ARG A 12 96.86 41.47 11.17
C ARG A 12 96.22 41.52 9.78
N GLY A 13 95.02 40.91 9.71
CA GLY A 13 93.73 41.39 9.22
C GLY A 13 93.62 42.33 8.00
N VAL A 14 92.56 42.13 7.20
CA VAL A 14 91.64 43.17 6.65
C VAL A 14 90.92 42.68 5.37
N PHE A 15 89.58 42.70 5.44
CA PHE A 15 88.55 43.01 4.42
C PHE A 15 88.52 42.24 3.08
N MET A 16 87.40 41.56 2.75
CA MET A 16 86.14 42.11 2.19
C MET A 16 86.38 42.75 0.81
N ILE A 17 85.69 42.33 -0.27
CA ILE A 17 84.54 43.06 -0.88
C ILE A 17 84.18 42.27 -2.16
N SER A 18 82.99 41.66 -2.21
CA SER A 18 81.77 42.19 -2.83
C SER A 18 81.73 42.13 -4.37
N LYS A 19 80.87 41.24 -4.87
CA LYS A 19 80.06 41.48 -6.06
C LYS A 19 78.63 41.00 -5.77
N TYR A 20 77.83 41.84 -5.11
CA TYR A 20 76.38 41.79 -5.29
C TYR A 20 75.95 43.10 -5.94
N LYS A 21 75.92 43.07 -7.27
CA LYS A 21 75.18 44.03 -8.08
C LYS A 21 74.12 43.25 -8.84
N LEU A 22 72.89 43.78 -8.80
CA LEU A 22 71.78 43.56 -9.74
C LEU A 22 70.77 42.45 -9.42
N LEU A 23 69.90 42.69 -8.43
CA LEU A 23 68.47 42.37 -8.53
C LEU A 23 67.69 43.53 -7.92
N LYS A 24 67.34 44.53 -8.74
CA LYS A 24 66.37 45.55 -8.38
C LYS A 24 64.99 44.92 -8.65
N GLY A 25 64.47 44.21 -7.66
CA GLY A 25 63.29 43.34 -7.82
C GLY A 25 61.96 44.11 -7.76
N GLU A 26 61.07 43.83 -8.70
CA GLU A 26 59.64 44.17 -8.67
C GLU A 26 58.88 43.25 -7.67
N SER A 27 59.44 43.08 -6.47
CA SER A 27 58.92 42.15 -5.45
C SER A 27 57.67 42.65 -4.73
N GLY A 28 57.37 43.95 -4.79
CA GLY A 28 56.21 44.55 -4.11
C GLY A 28 54.87 44.28 -4.82
N GLN A 29 54.79 44.49 -6.13
CA GLN A 29 53.56 44.29 -6.90
C GLN A 29 53.18 42.80 -7.04
N SER A 30 54.19 41.95 -7.20
CA SER A 30 54.00 40.49 -7.27
C SER A 30 53.38 39.93 -5.99
N MET A 31 53.72 40.49 -4.83
CA MET A 31 53.14 40.10 -3.54
C MET A 31 51.67 40.50 -3.41
N VAL A 32 51.29 41.68 -3.91
CA VAL A 32 49.89 42.14 -3.92
C VAL A 32 49.04 41.28 -4.85
N LEU A 33 49.53 40.98 -6.06
CA LEU A 33 48.82 40.13 -7.01
C LEU A 33 48.68 38.69 -6.49
N PHE A 34 49.75 38.14 -5.88
CA PHE A 34 49.71 36.83 -5.26
C PHE A 34 48.67 36.77 -4.14
N ALA A 35 48.63 37.78 -3.26
CA ALA A 35 47.65 37.85 -2.18
C ALA A 35 46.21 37.88 -2.71
N LEU A 36 45.94 38.65 -3.77
CA LEU A 36 44.61 38.70 -4.39
C LEU A 36 44.19 37.36 -5.00
N ILE A 37 45.09 36.71 -5.75
CA ILE A 37 44.80 35.40 -6.36
C ILE A 37 44.63 34.33 -5.27
N PHE A 38 45.45 34.36 -4.22
CA PHE A 38 45.35 33.40 -3.12
C PHE A 38 43.99 33.50 -2.41
N VAL A 39 43.49 34.70 -2.17
CA VAL A 39 42.14 34.91 -1.61
C VAL A 39 41.06 34.33 -2.53
N ILE A 40 41.17 34.55 -3.85
CA ILE A 40 40.21 34.00 -4.82
C ILE A 40 40.25 32.47 -4.83
N LEU A 41 41.44 31.86 -4.79
CA LEU A 41 41.59 30.40 -4.73
C LEU A 41 41.00 29.82 -3.44
N CYS A 42 41.27 30.45 -2.29
CA CYS A 42 40.68 30.05 -1.02
C CYS A 42 39.15 30.18 -1.04
N ALA A 43 38.60 31.25 -1.62
CA ALA A 43 37.16 31.42 -1.78
C ALA A 43 36.55 30.34 -2.70
N GLY A 44 37.26 29.95 -3.76
CA GLY A 44 36.84 28.84 -4.64
C GLY A 44 36.80 27.49 -3.92
N VAL A 45 37.82 27.17 -3.12
CA VAL A 45 37.86 25.94 -2.30
C VAL A 45 36.77 25.96 -1.24
N ALA A 46 36.58 27.10 -0.56
CA ALA A 46 35.53 27.28 0.42
C ALA A 46 34.15 26.94 -0.16
N PHE A 47 33.84 27.54 -1.31
CA PHE A 47 32.59 27.31 -2.01
C PHE A 47 32.43 25.85 -2.46
N ALA A 48 33.48 25.24 -3.00
CA ALA A 48 33.44 23.84 -3.46
C ALA A 48 33.15 22.87 -2.30
N VAL A 49 33.79 23.05 -1.14
CA VAL A 49 33.61 22.18 0.02
C VAL A 49 32.21 22.36 0.62
N ASP A 50 31.79 23.60 0.81
CA ASP A 50 30.48 23.91 1.41
C ASP A 50 29.32 23.47 0.52
N LEU A 51 29.39 23.69 -0.79
CA LEU A 51 28.40 23.16 -1.73
C LEU A 51 28.40 21.63 -1.76
N GLY A 52 29.57 21.01 -1.73
CA GLY A 52 29.68 19.54 -1.67
C GLY A 52 28.97 18.97 -0.44
N ARG A 53 29.15 19.61 0.73
CA ARG A 53 28.47 19.23 1.97
C ARG A 53 26.95 19.42 1.87
N VAL A 54 26.49 20.57 1.36
CA VAL A 54 25.06 20.85 1.18
C VAL A 54 24.42 19.83 0.23
N SER A 55 25.10 19.46 -0.85
CA SER A 55 24.62 18.44 -1.79
C SER A 55 24.50 17.07 -1.12
N LEU A 56 25.52 16.65 -0.37
CA LEU A 56 25.50 15.38 0.35
C LEU A 56 24.37 15.31 1.37
N GLU A 57 24.17 16.36 2.16
CA GLU A 57 23.08 16.44 3.13
C GLU A 57 21.72 16.39 2.44
N ARG A 58 21.57 17.04 1.26
CA ARG A 58 20.33 16.99 0.49
C ARG A 58 20.02 15.58 0.00
N ASP A 59 21.00 14.84 -0.48
CA ASP A 59 20.84 13.46 -0.94
C ASP A 59 20.45 12.53 0.22
N GLN A 60 21.03 12.75 1.40
CA GLN A 60 20.67 12.02 2.63
C GLN A 60 19.23 12.33 3.06
N LEU A 61 18.80 13.59 3.02
CA LEU A 61 17.41 13.96 3.31
C LEU A 61 16.43 13.34 2.32
N GLN A 62 16.75 13.29 1.03
CA GLN A 62 15.88 12.66 0.02
C GLN A 62 15.75 11.17 0.28
N THR A 63 16.87 10.48 0.51
CA THR A 63 16.86 9.04 0.86
C THR A 63 16.02 8.78 2.11
N ALA A 64 16.13 9.64 3.13
CA ALA A 64 15.33 9.55 4.35
C ALA A 64 13.84 9.81 4.09
N ALA A 65 13.50 10.81 3.26
CA ALA A 65 12.13 11.13 2.89
C ALA A 65 11.47 10.00 2.10
N ASP A 66 12.17 9.43 1.11
CA ASP A 66 11.71 8.31 0.29
C ASP A 66 11.44 7.06 1.14
N ALA A 67 12.40 6.71 2.00
CA ALA A 67 12.25 5.59 2.91
C ALA A 67 11.06 5.80 3.86
N ALA A 68 10.96 6.97 4.47
CA ALA A 68 9.88 7.31 5.40
C ALA A 68 8.50 7.33 4.73
N ALA A 69 8.40 7.84 3.50
CA ALA A 69 7.17 7.84 2.72
C ALA A 69 6.74 6.40 2.42
N LEU A 70 7.65 5.55 1.90
CA LEU A 70 7.36 4.14 1.62
C LEU A 70 6.91 3.37 2.88
N ALA A 71 7.56 3.56 4.02
CA ALA A 71 7.16 2.86 5.24
C ALA A 71 5.86 3.39 5.83
N GLY A 72 5.67 4.71 5.84
CA GLY A 72 4.41 5.31 6.29
C GLY A 72 3.23 4.87 5.43
N ALA A 73 3.43 4.73 4.11
CA ALA A 73 2.40 4.29 3.20
C ALA A 73 1.93 2.87 3.49
N GLN A 74 2.76 1.97 4.04
CA GLN A 74 2.34 0.62 4.41
C GLN A 74 1.19 0.61 5.43
N ASP A 75 1.14 1.60 6.31
CA ASP A 75 0.14 1.70 7.38
C ASP A 75 -1.11 2.52 7.01
N LEU A 76 -1.20 3.00 5.76
CA LEU A 76 -2.41 3.63 5.25
C LEU A 76 -3.58 2.61 5.19
N PRO A 77 -4.84 3.05 5.39
CA PRO A 77 -5.31 4.44 5.53
C PRO A 77 -5.23 5.00 6.96
N SER A 78 -4.62 4.29 7.92
CA SER A 78 -4.51 4.77 9.30
C SER A 78 -3.51 5.92 9.41
N ALA A 79 -3.99 7.15 9.23
CA ALA A 79 -3.14 8.35 9.20
C ALA A 79 -2.27 8.51 10.46
N ALA A 80 -2.76 8.13 11.64
CA ALA A 80 -2.00 8.22 12.89
C ALA A 80 -0.81 7.24 12.90
N VAL A 81 -1.04 5.99 12.47
CA VAL A 81 0.01 4.96 12.42
C VAL A 81 0.99 5.27 11.30
N ALA A 82 0.50 5.61 10.10
CA ALA A 82 1.32 6.01 8.96
C ALA A 82 2.28 7.16 9.29
N LYS A 83 1.79 8.22 9.94
CA LYS A 83 2.64 9.36 10.36
C LYS A 83 3.68 8.94 11.41
N SER A 84 3.30 8.09 12.37
CA SER A 84 4.20 7.58 13.40
C SER A 84 5.32 6.71 12.80
N THR A 85 4.99 5.83 11.87
CA THR A 85 5.95 4.97 11.18
C THR A 85 6.89 5.77 10.29
N ALA A 86 6.36 6.72 9.51
CA ALA A 86 7.17 7.64 8.71
C ALA A 86 8.16 8.43 9.58
N LEU A 87 7.71 8.98 10.71
CA LEU A 87 8.57 9.69 11.66
C LEU A 87 9.70 8.79 12.16
N LYS A 88 9.36 7.58 12.64
CA LYS A 88 10.32 6.63 13.18
C LYS A 88 11.39 6.25 12.15
N LEU A 89 11.00 6.00 10.91
CA LEU A 89 11.95 5.60 9.88
C LEU A 89 12.81 6.77 9.40
N ALA A 90 12.27 7.98 9.28
CA ALA A 90 13.07 9.17 8.99
C ALA A 90 14.12 9.43 10.11
N GLN A 91 13.76 9.21 11.37
CA GLN A 91 14.70 9.28 12.50
C GLN A 91 15.78 8.22 12.44
N GLN A 92 15.45 6.99 12.05
CA GLN A 92 16.43 5.93 11.83
C GLN A 92 17.40 6.27 10.68
N ASN A 93 16.96 7.08 9.72
CA ASN A 93 17.80 7.63 8.65
C ASN A 93 18.51 8.95 9.03
N GLY A 94 18.57 9.29 10.32
CA GLY A 94 19.37 10.41 10.82
C GLY A 94 18.71 11.78 10.71
N VAL A 95 17.39 11.85 10.51
CA VAL A 95 16.62 13.11 10.51
C VAL A 95 16.02 13.37 11.89
N LEU A 96 16.12 14.61 12.40
CA LEU A 96 15.56 14.93 13.71
C LEU A 96 14.03 15.03 13.64
N SER A 97 13.33 14.75 14.74
CA SER A 97 11.86 14.84 14.80
C SER A 97 11.34 16.22 14.38
N SER A 98 12.04 17.29 14.78
CA SER A 98 11.71 18.68 14.43
C SER A 98 11.95 19.03 12.96
N GLU A 99 12.68 18.20 12.23
CA GLU A 99 13.00 18.38 10.81
C GLU A 99 11.99 17.65 9.90
N ILE A 100 11.08 16.85 10.47
CA ILE A 100 10.17 15.97 9.73
C ILE A 100 8.75 16.52 9.77
N THR A 101 8.10 16.59 8.61
CA THR A 101 6.67 16.86 8.49
C THR A 101 6.02 15.74 7.67
N SER A 102 5.05 15.03 8.25
CA SER A 102 4.30 13.96 7.57
C SER A 102 2.81 14.31 7.43
N SER A 103 2.29 14.18 6.21
CA SER A 103 0.91 14.53 5.85
C SER A 103 0.20 13.33 5.23
N ALA A 104 -0.87 12.88 5.87
CA ALA A 104 -1.77 11.81 5.43
C ALA A 104 -3.17 12.12 5.99
N PRO A 105 -4.25 12.01 5.20
CA PRO A 105 -4.26 11.89 3.72
C PRO A 105 -3.53 13.06 3.05
N TYR A 106 -2.94 12.82 1.87
CA TYR A 106 -2.29 13.87 1.08
C TYR A 106 -3.15 14.23 -0.13
N ASN A 107 -3.28 15.53 -0.45
CA ASN A 107 -4.14 16.04 -1.53
C ASN A 107 -5.59 15.53 -1.57
N GLY A 108 -6.11 15.03 -0.43
CA GLY A 108 -7.45 14.44 -0.34
C GLY A 108 -7.51 12.94 -0.61
N ASP A 109 -6.38 12.29 -0.94
CA ASP A 109 -6.29 10.85 -1.12
C ASP A 109 -5.85 10.13 0.18
N SER A 110 -6.66 9.17 0.63
CA SER A 110 -6.40 8.34 1.81
C SER A 110 -5.32 7.29 1.62
N ASN A 111 -4.91 7.04 0.37
CA ASN A 111 -3.87 6.10 -0.01
C ASN A 111 -2.50 6.77 -0.20
N GLU A 112 -2.41 8.10 -0.02
CA GLU A 112 -1.17 8.85 -0.13
C GLU A 112 -0.67 9.40 1.21
N ILE A 113 0.65 9.37 1.36
CA ILE A 113 1.37 10.09 2.42
C ILE A 113 2.52 10.88 1.82
N LYS A 114 2.62 12.16 2.20
CA LYS A 114 3.77 13.02 1.91
C LYS A 114 4.67 13.16 3.13
N VAL A 115 5.96 12.95 2.94
CA VAL A 115 6.99 13.22 3.96
C VAL A 115 7.92 14.30 3.46
N VAL A 116 8.15 15.32 4.29
CA VAL A 116 9.09 16.42 4.03
C VAL A 116 10.12 16.45 5.13
N CYS A 117 11.40 16.43 4.75
CA CYS A 117 12.54 16.54 5.65
C CYS A 117 13.26 17.85 5.37
N THR A 118 13.45 18.69 6.39
CA THR A 118 14.05 20.03 6.27
C THR A 118 15.19 20.19 7.27
N ARG A 119 16.39 20.55 6.79
CA ARG A 119 17.59 20.75 7.63
C ARG A 119 18.22 22.10 7.35
N THR A 120 18.74 22.73 8.39
CA THR A 120 19.65 23.87 8.25
C THR A 120 21.09 23.39 8.32
N VAL A 121 21.86 23.66 7.27
CA VAL A 121 23.28 23.27 7.17
C VAL A 121 24.12 24.53 7.30
N ASP A 122 24.96 24.56 8.33
CA ASP A 122 25.91 25.65 8.54
C ASP A 122 27.09 25.53 7.57
N TYR A 123 27.50 26.68 7.03
CA TYR A 123 28.70 26.77 6.21
C TYR A 123 29.95 26.77 7.08
N THR A 124 31.00 26.09 6.61
CA THR A 124 32.28 26.02 7.31
C THR A 124 33.23 27.12 6.82
N PHE A 125 33.40 27.24 5.50
CA PHE A 125 34.40 28.14 4.92
C PHE A 125 33.78 29.39 4.28
N ALA A 126 32.57 29.28 3.73
CA ALA A 126 31.81 30.40 3.15
C ALA A 126 31.42 31.47 4.18
N THR A 127 31.57 31.16 5.47
CA THR A 127 31.46 32.12 6.59
C THR A 127 32.42 33.29 6.45
N VAL A 128 33.59 33.09 5.84
CA VAL A 128 34.56 34.17 5.53
C VAL A 128 34.00 35.18 4.53
N LEU A 129 33.03 34.76 3.71
CA LEU A 129 32.33 35.59 2.73
C LEU A 129 31.01 36.19 3.30
N GLY A 130 30.71 35.97 4.58
CA GLY A 130 29.48 36.43 5.23
C GLY A 130 28.27 35.49 5.05
N LEU A 131 28.47 34.28 4.51
CA LEU A 131 27.42 33.26 4.40
C LEU A 131 27.49 32.31 5.59
N HIS A 132 26.43 32.23 6.40
CA HIS A 132 26.47 31.46 7.64
C HIS A 132 25.82 30.08 7.53
N SER A 133 24.70 29.97 6.83
CA SER A 133 23.98 28.71 6.68
C SER A 133 23.02 28.74 5.50
N THR A 134 22.46 27.59 5.17
CA THR A 134 21.37 27.44 4.22
C THR A 134 20.37 26.39 4.71
N THR A 135 19.11 26.57 4.36
CA THR A 135 18.06 25.58 4.64
C THR A 135 17.81 24.75 3.38
N ILE A 136 17.91 23.44 3.52
CA ILE A 136 17.62 22.46 2.48
C ILE A 136 16.37 21.67 2.84
N SER A 137 15.60 21.29 1.83
CA SER A 137 14.40 20.47 1.97
C SER A 137 14.39 19.37 0.93
N ALA A 138 13.94 18.19 1.33
CA ALA A 138 13.64 17.07 0.46
C ALA A 138 12.22 16.58 0.77
N SER A 139 11.51 16.12 -0.25
CA SER A 139 10.16 15.59 -0.09
C SER A 139 9.95 14.37 -0.95
N SER A 140 9.08 13.48 -0.48
CA SER A 140 8.68 12.28 -1.20
C SER A 140 7.21 12.00 -0.93
N VAL A 141 6.51 11.49 -1.94
CA VAL A 141 5.13 11.02 -1.81
C VAL A 141 5.09 9.54 -2.14
N ALA A 142 4.49 8.76 -1.25
CA ALA A 142 4.25 7.35 -1.47
C ALA A 142 2.75 7.07 -1.50
N GLU A 143 2.38 6.19 -2.42
CA GLU A 143 1.03 5.70 -2.60
C GLU A 143 0.98 4.23 -2.18
N LYS A 144 -0.04 3.86 -1.41
CA LYS A 144 -0.37 2.47 -1.09
C LYS A 144 -1.46 1.97 -2.04
N THR A 145 -1.08 1.10 -2.96
CA THR A 145 -2.01 0.44 -3.88
C THR A 145 -2.21 -1.02 -3.48
N GLY A 146 -3.45 -1.52 -3.57
CA GLY A 146 -3.81 -2.89 -3.24
C GLY A 146 -4.69 -3.04 -2.00
N ILE A 147 -4.76 -4.26 -1.46
CA ILE A 147 -5.75 -4.72 -0.47
C ILE A 147 -5.56 -4.03 0.91
N ASN A 148 -6.21 -2.89 1.13
CA ASN A 148 -6.50 -2.45 2.49
C ASN A 148 -7.52 -3.42 3.11
N THR A 149 -7.28 -3.81 4.37
CA THR A 149 -8.01 -4.83 5.14
C THR A 149 -9.48 -4.50 5.44
N GLY A 150 -10.12 -3.55 4.73
CA GLY A 150 -11.50 -3.12 4.98
C GLY A 150 -12.53 -4.24 4.75
N PRO A 151 -13.10 -4.36 3.53
CA PRO A 151 -14.14 -5.36 3.26
C PRO A 151 -13.62 -6.80 3.34
N PHE A 152 -12.32 -7.00 3.12
CA PHE A 152 -11.69 -8.32 3.07
C PHE A 152 -11.46 -8.97 4.44
N ASN A 153 -11.68 -8.27 5.55
CA ASN A 153 -11.67 -8.86 6.89
C ASN A 153 -12.93 -9.70 7.19
N TYR A 154 -13.98 -9.55 6.38
CA TYR A 154 -15.25 -10.22 6.61
C TYR A 154 -15.38 -11.46 5.69
N ALA A 155 -16.12 -12.47 6.16
CA ALA A 155 -16.55 -13.57 5.29
C ALA A 155 -17.61 -13.09 4.31
N LEU A 156 -18.44 -12.15 4.75
CA LEU A 156 -19.51 -11.55 3.98
C LEU A 156 -19.50 -10.03 4.13
N PHE A 157 -19.43 -9.30 3.02
CA PHE A 157 -19.39 -7.84 3.03
C PHE A 157 -20.32 -7.24 1.98
N SER A 158 -21.21 -6.33 2.40
CA SER A 158 -22.04 -5.52 1.51
C SER A 158 -21.68 -4.04 1.60
N GLY A 159 -21.24 -3.47 0.47
CA GLY A 159 -20.78 -2.09 0.38
C GLY A 159 -21.86 -1.03 0.13
N SER A 160 -23.11 -1.40 -0.13
CA SER A 160 -24.19 -0.43 -0.42
C SER A 160 -24.56 0.39 0.82
N SER A 161 -24.73 1.70 0.62
CA SER A 161 -25.21 2.64 1.64
C SER A 161 -26.74 2.74 1.72
N SER A 162 -27.47 2.06 0.82
CA SER A 162 -28.93 2.11 0.74
C SER A 162 -29.62 0.75 0.60
N ASP A 163 -28.89 -0.28 0.17
CA ASP A 163 -29.44 -1.62 -0.07
C ASP A 163 -29.08 -2.57 1.06
N ILE A 164 -29.95 -3.55 1.28
CA ILE A 164 -29.85 -4.47 2.40
C ILE A 164 -28.95 -5.64 2.00
N LEU A 165 -28.02 -6.02 2.88
CA LEU A 165 -27.42 -7.35 2.88
C LEU A 165 -28.47 -8.32 3.41
N ALA A 166 -28.98 -9.20 2.55
CA ALA A 166 -30.06 -10.10 2.90
C ALA A 166 -29.63 -11.58 2.88
N ILE A 167 -29.85 -12.26 4.01
CA ILE A 167 -29.74 -13.71 4.12
C ILE A 167 -31.11 -14.30 4.40
N TYR A 168 -31.71 -14.88 3.37
CA TYR A 168 -32.98 -15.59 3.42
C TYR A 168 -32.77 -17.10 3.28
N GLY A 169 -33.87 -17.86 3.35
CA GLY A 169 -33.85 -19.31 3.29
C GLY A 169 -33.39 -19.96 4.60
N SER A 170 -33.03 -21.24 4.58
CA SER A 170 -32.70 -22.00 5.80
C SER A 170 -31.40 -22.78 5.66
N ASN A 171 -30.85 -23.25 6.79
CA ASN A 171 -29.62 -24.05 6.87
C ASN A 171 -28.39 -23.29 6.39
N GLN A 172 -28.21 -22.05 6.84
CA GLN A 172 -27.11 -21.19 6.41
C GLN A 172 -25.95 -21.30 7.42
N TYR A 173 -24.70 -21.32 6.94
CA TYR A 173 -23.52 -21.33 7.81
C TYR A 173 -22.44 -20.39 7.30
N ILE A 174 -21.96 -19.49 8.15
CA ILE A 174 -20.88 -18.53 7.85
C ILE A 174 -19.84 -18.63 8.96
N SER A 175 -18.59 -19.02 8.62
CA SER A 175 -17.53 -19.22 9.62
C SER A 175 -16.89 -17.91 10.14
N GLY A 176 -17.04 -16.80 9.41
CA GLY A 176 -16.43 -15.51 9.75
C GLY A 176 -17.43 -14.42 10.12
N SER A 177 -16.92 -13.19 10.23
CA SER A 177 -17.73 -12.00 10.52
C SER A 177 -18.44 -11.47 9.27
N VAL A 178 -19.52 -10.72 9.48
CA VAL A 178 -20.35 -10.12 8.42
C VAL A 178 -20.44 -8.61 8.62
N HIS A 179 -20.36 -7.84 7.53
CA HIS A 179 -20.51 -6.39 7.57
C HIS A 179 -21.44 -5.86 6.47
N ALA A 180 -22.27 -4.87 6.83
CA ALA A 180 -23.11 -4.14 5.88
C ALA A 180 -23.00 -2.61 6.07
N ASN A 181 -22.62 -1.90 5.01
CA ASN A 181 -22.56 -0.43 4.98
C ASN A 181 -23.95 0.24 5.15
N TYR A 182 -25.03 -0.52 5.11
CA TYR A 182 -26.38 -0.04 5.41
C TYR A 182 -27.09 -0.93 6.44
N LYS A 183 -27.82 -1.95 5.99
CA LYS A 183 -28.60 -2.82 6.85
C LYS A 183 -28.28 -4.28 6.57
N PHE A 184 -28.30 -5.07 7.63
CA PHE A 184 -28.23 -6.51 7.58
C PHE A 184 -29.58 -7.11 7.97
N ASN A 185 -30.13 -7.98 7.12
CA ASN A 185 -31.36 -8.70 7.38
C ASN A 185 -31.14 -10.21 7.24
N MET A 186 -31.53 -10.95 8.27
CA MET A 186 -31.40 -12.40 8.31
C MET A 186 -32.76 -13.01 8.66
N ASN A 187 -33.34 -13.76 7.74
CA ASN A 187 -34.63 -14.39 7.96
C ASN A 187 -34.64 -15.86 7.56
N GLY A 188 -35.01 -16.75 8.49
CA GLY A 188 -35.11 -18.17 8.21
C GLY A 188 -34.97 -19.07 9.44
N SER A 189 -34.56 -20.31 9.19
CA SER A 189 -34.30 -21.30 10.24
C SER A 189 -32.95 -21.96 10.04
N SER A 190 -32.34 -22.38 11.16
CA SER A 190 -31.06 -23.08 11.20
C SER A 190 -29.95 -22.28 10.55
N GLN A 191 -29.84 -21.01 10.89
CA GLN A 191 -28.81 -20.13 10.33
C GLN A 191 -27.76 -19.78 11.38
N ASN A 192 -26.48 -19.87 11.02
CA ASN A 192 -25.37 -19.71 11.95
C ASN A 192 -24.30 -18.78 11.37
N ILE A 193 -23.90 -17.77 12.14
CA ILE A 193 -22.73 -16.91 11.88
C ILE A 193 -21.78 -17.07 13.06
N MET A 194 -20.57 -17.56 12.81
CA MET A 194 -19.58 -17.82 13.86
C MET A 194 -18.78 -16.57 14.25
N GLY A 195 -18.78 -15.52 13.42
CA GLY A 195 -18.18 -14.23 13.73
C GLY A 195 -19.16 -13.19 14.29
N SER A 196 -18.72 -11.94 14.27
CA SER A 196 -19.54 -10.77 14.60
C SER A 196 -20.39 -10.33 13.41
N VAL A 197 -21.48 -9.61 13.67
CA VAL A 197 -22.30 -8.97 12.63
C VAL A 197 -22.29 -7.47 12.87
N GLU A 198 -21.87 -6.72 11.88
CA GLU A 198 -21.76 -5.27 11.91
C GLU A 198 -22.65 -4.64 10.84
N ALA A 199 -23.37 -3.58 11.20
CA ALA A 199 -24.08 -2.75 10.23
C ALA A 199 -24.06 -1.29 10.62
N VAL A 200 -24.05 -0.39 9.63
CA VAL A 200 -24.08 1.06 9.88
C VAL A 200 -25.45 1.47 10.44
N SER A 201 -26.54 1.05 9.80
CA SER A 201 -27.90 1.47 10.15
C SER A 201 -28.64 0.48 11.06
N GLY A 202 -28.69 -0.80 10.70
CA GLY A 202 -29.49 -1.73 11.49
C GLY A 202 -29.30 -3.20 11.17
N ILE A 203 -29.45 -4.01 12.20
CA ILE A 203 -29.45 -5.47 12.16
C ILE A 203 -30.87 -5.93 12.47
N THR A 204 -31.43 -6.75 11.59
CA THR A 204 -32.74 -7.37 11.77
C THR A 204 -32.63 -8.88 11.61
N MET A 205 -33.13 -9.63 12.59
CA MET A 205 -33.15 -11.10 12.54
C MET A 205 -34.55 -11.62 12.86
N TYR A 206 -35.13 -12.37 11.93
CA TYR A 206 -36.45 -12.97 12.06
C TYR A 206 -36.42 -14.46 11.79
N GLY A 207 -36.79 -15.32 12.73
CA GLY A 207 -36.65 -16.75 12.45
C GLY A 207 -36.86 -17.69 13.62
N SER A 208 -36.77 -18.98 13.35
CA SER A 208 -37.00 -20.02 14.36
C SER A 208 -35.72 -20.58 15.00
N SER A 209 -34.57 -20.45 14.33
CA SER A 209 -33.27 -20.90 14.82
C SER A 209 -32.16 -20.09 14.14
N ILE A 210 -31.68 -19.04 14.81
CA ILE A 210 -30.59 -18.18 14.34
C ILE A 210 -29.55 -18.08 15.44
N THR A 211 -28.27 -18.28 15.10
CA THR A 211 -27.14 -18.11 16.00
C THR A 211 -26.14 -17.13 15.43
N VAL A 212 -25.73 -16.12 16.21
CA VAL A 212 -24.55 -15.29 15.96
C VAL A 212 -23.63 -15.38 17.16
N SER A 213 -22.48 -16.04 17.00
CA SER A 213 -21.56 -16.28 18.12
C SER A 213 -20.85 -15.00 18.58
N GLY A 214 -20.59 -14.07 17.65
CA GLY A 214 -19.92 -12.81 17.94
C GLY A 214 -20.84 -11.68 18.38
N THR A 215 -20.28 -10.47 18.38
CA THR A 215 -21.01 -9.24 18.74
C THR A 215 -21.88 -8.78 17.58
N CYS A 216 -23.10 -8.32 17.87
CA CYS A 216 -23.95 -7.60 16.93
C CYS A 216 -23.83 -6.09 17.18
N GLN A 217 -23.20 -5.36 16.27
CA GLN A 217 -22.99 -3.90 16.35
C GLN A 217 -23.77 -3.17 15.25
N ALA A 218 -24.72 -2.32 15.63
CA ALA A 218 -25.40 -1.40 14.70
C ALA A 218 -26.15 -0.29 15.44
N ALA A 219 -26.61 0.76 14.73
CA ALA A 219 -27.44 1.79 15.35
C ALA A 219 -28.78 1.24 15.88
N SER A 220 -29.32 0.17 15.28
CA SER A 220 -30.42 -0.61 15.86
C SER A 220 -30.24 -2.11 15.66
N VAL A 221 -30.63 -2.91 16.66
CA VAL A 221 -30.58 -4.38 16.60
C VAL A 221 -31.94 -4.93 17.01
N THR A 222 -32.67 -5.51 16.06
CA THR A 222 -34.02 -6.08 16.27
C THR A 222 -34.01 -7.58 15.99
N THR A 223 -34.54 -8.36 16.93
CA THR A 223 -34.61 -9.82 16.84
C THR A 223 -36.02 -10.28 17.22
N SER A 224 -36.69 -11.08 16.39
CA SER A 224 -37.97 -11.70 16.74
C SER A 224 -38.06 -13.12 16.20
N GLY A 225 -38.37 -14.09 17.06
CA GLY A 225 -38.23 -15.49 16.72
C GLY A 225 -38.33 -16.43 17.90
N SER A 226 -38.48 -17.73 17.64
CA SER A 226 -38.59 -18.74 18.71
C SER A 226 -37.24 -19.10 19.35
N SER A 227 -36.15 -19.08 18.57
CA SER A 227 -34.79 -19.32 19.07
C SER A 227 -33.81 -18.44 18.29
N ILE A 228 -33.41 -17.32 18.88
CA ILE A 228 -32.38 -16.42 18.35
C ILE A 228 -31.35 -16.23 19.45
N ASN A 229 -30.15 -16.78 19.24
CA ASN A 229 -29.04 -16.71 20.16
C ASN A 229 -27.96 -15.81 19.55
N ILE A 230 -27.77 -14.62 20.12
CA ILE A 230 -26.72 -13.72 19.67
C ILE A 230 -25.81 -13.36 20.83
N GLY A 231 -24.54 -13.07 20.54
CA GLY A 231 -23.61 -12.52 21.53
C GLY A 231 -24.01 -11.11 21.99
N SER A 232 -23.02 -10.32 22.40
CA SER A 232 -23.26 -8.96 22.88
C SER A 232 -23.92 -8.07 21.82
N LYS A 233 -24.83 -7.18 22.24
CA LYS A 233 -25.38 -6.11 21.40
C LYS A 233 -24.65 -4.81 21.67
N VAL A 234 -24.18 -4.14 20.62
CA VAL A 234 -23.58 -2.81 20.69
C VAL A 234 -24.40 -1.85 19.85
N PHE A 235 -25.04 -0.87 20.49
CA PHE A 235 -25.90 0.12 19.83
C PHE A 235 -25.08 1.32 19.35
N SER A 236 -24.16 1.06 18.44
CA SER A 236 -23.35 2.08 17.75
C SER A 236 -23.26 1.72 16.29
N ALA A 237 -23.38 2.71 15.41
CA ALA A 237 -23.13 2.51 13.98
C ALA A 237 -21.71 1.96 13.77
N ALA A 238 -21.58 0.97 12.89
CA ALA A 238 -20.29 0.58 12.36
C ALA A 238 -19.74 1.64 11.39
N SER A 239 -18.45 1.60 11.09
CA SER A 239 -17.85 2.47 10.08
C SER A 239 -18.26 2.02 8.68
N VAL A 240 -18.48 2.97 7.77
CA VAL A 240 -18.60 2.67 6.33
C VAL A 240 -17.23 2.27 5.82
N LEU A 241 -17.16 1.18 5.04
CA LEU A 241 -15.93 0.69 4.41
C LEU A 241 -16.07 0.74 2.89
N ASP A 242 -15.06 1.27 2.21
CA ASP A 242 -15.06 1.34 0.74
C ASP A 242 -14.63 0.02 0.12
N MET A 243 -15.08 -0.23 -1.12
CA MET A 243 -14.70 -1.40 -1.91
C MET A 243 -13.56 -1.04 -2.86
N PRO A 244 -12.38 -1.67 -2.75
CA PRO A 244 -11.23 -1.38 -3.62
C PRO A 244 -11.44 -1.82 -5.06
N ASP A 245 -11.02 -1.01 -6.04
CA ASP A 245 -11.02 -1.42 -7.45
C ASP A 245 -9.63 -1.93 -7.86
N PHE A 246 -9.60 -3.09 -8.52
CA PHE A 246 -8.38 -3.71 -9.05
C PHE A 246 -8.39 -3.88 -10.58
N SER A 247 -9.41 -3.34 -11.27
CA SER A 247 -9.71 -3.66 -12.68
C SER A 247 -8.58 -3.28 -13.62
N ASP A 248 -8.04 -2.06 -13.50
CA ASP A 248 -6.99 -1.57 -14.40
C ASP A 248 -5.71 -2.42 -14.35
N ILE A 249 -5.25 -2.77 -13.15
CA ILE A 249 -4.04 -3.57 -12.94
C ILE A 249 -4.26 -4.98 -13.49
N LEU A 250 -5.39 -5.62 -13.13
CA LEU A 250 -5.70 -6.98 -13.56
C LEU A 250 -5.95 -7.08 -15.07
N GLN A 251 -6.53 -6.04 -15.68
CA GLN A 251 -6.70 -5.98 -17.12
C GLN A 251 -5.33 -5.91 -17.82
N ALA A 252 -4.44 -5.03 -17.37
CA ALA A 252 -3.10 -4.90 -17.93
C ALA A 252 -2.30 -6.21 -17.81
N GLU A 253 -2.37 -6.89 -16.65
CA GLU A 253 -1.72 -8.18 -16.44
C GLU A 253 -2.29 -9.29 -17.33
N ALA A 254 -3.62 -9.37 -17.46
CA ALA A 254 -4.28 -10.33 -18.34
C ALA A 254 -3.94 -10.12 -19.82
N GLU A 255 -3.87 -8.86 -20.27
CA GLU A 255 -3.48 -8.49 -21.64
C GLU A 255 -2.01 -8.86 -21.90
N ALA A 256 -1.11 -8.60 -20.94
CA ALA A 256 0.30 -8.98 -21.04
C ALA A 256 0.49 -10.51 -21.07
N ALA A 257 -0.35 -11.26 -20.34
CA ALA A 257 -0.37 -12.72 -20.34
C ALA A 257 -1.08 -13.33 -21.58
N GLY A 258 -1.70 -12.51 -22.44
CA GLY A 258 -2.47 -12.98 -23.59
C GLY A 258 -3.80 -13.67 -23.23
N GLN A 259 -4.33 -13.43 -22.04
CA GLN A 259 -5.57 -14.01 -21.51
C GLN A 259 -6.74 -13.01 -21.50
N SER A 260 -6.80 -12.15 -22.52
CA SER A 260 -7.87 -11.18 -22.73
C SER A 260 -8.85 -11.66 -23.81
N TYR A 261 -10.14 -11.67 -23.49
CA TYR A 261 -11.23 -12.11 -24.36
C TYR A 261 -12.24 -11.00 -24.59
N ILE A 262 -12.56 -10.71 -25.86
CA ILE A 262 -13.59 -9.73 -26.24
C ILE A 262 -14.91 -10.45 -26.52
N GLY A 263 -15.99 -9.96 -25.91
CA GLY A 263 -17.33 -10.54 -26.00
C GLY A 263 -17.62 -11.54 -24.88
N ASN A 264 -18.81 -12.16 -24.93
CA ASN A 264 -19.22 -13.12 -23.90
C ASN A 264 -18.37 -14.40 -23.97
N LYS A 265 -18.04 -14.95 -22.80
CA LYS A 265 -17.27 -16.19 -22.67
C LYS A 265 -18.08 -17.22 -21.88
N THR A 266 -17.97 -18.48 -22.30
CA THR A 266 -18.51 -19.62 -21.55
C THR A 266 -17.39 -20.60 -21.28
N PHE A 267 -17.21 -20.99 -20.01
CA PHE A 267 -16.43 -22.15 -19.63
C PHE A 267 -17.38 -23.33 -19.39
N ASN A 268 -17.13 -24.43 -20.09
CA ASN A 268 -17.97 -25.63 -20.05
C ASN A 268 -17.08 -26.86 -19.91
N SER A 269 -17.14 -27.56 -18.77
CA SER A 269 -16.34 -28.78 -18.50
C SER A 269 -14.87 -28.68 -18.87
N SER A 270 -14.27 -27.52 -18.60
CA SER A 270 -12.87 -27.21 -18.93
C SER A 270 -12.03 -27.18 -17.67
N LYS A 271 -10.74 -27.54 -17.77
CA LYS A 271 -9.74 -27.18 -16.76
C LYS A 271 -9.14 -25.83 -17.12
N VAL A 272 -9.21 -24.86 -16.23
CA VAL A 272 -8.81 -23.47 -16.45
C VAL A 272 -7.82 -23.08 -15.37
N SER A 273 -6.55 -22.88 -15.72
CA SER A 273 -5.58 -22.28 -14.78
C SER A 273 -5.79 -20.76 -14.74
N VAL A 274 -5.75 -20.21 -13.54
CA VAL A 274 -5.82 -18.77 -13.24
C VAL A 274 -4.53 -18.25 -12.62
N ASP A 275 -3.40 -18.95 -12.76
CA ASP A 275 -2.09 -18.48 -12.27
C ASP A 275 -1.64 -17.17 -12.95
N SER A 276 -2.26 -16.82 -14.08
CA SER A 276 -2.26 -15.48 -14.64
C SER A 276 -3.70 -14.98 -14.74
N PRO A 277 -3.96 -13.68 -14.54
CA PRO A 277 -5.32 -13.16 -14.60
C PRO A 277 -5.98 -13.38 -15.97
N ILE A 278 -7.27 -13.70 -15.96
CA ILE A 278 -8.11 -13.77 -17.16
C ILE A 278 -8.97 -12.51 -17.21
N TYR A 279 -9.01 -11.84 -18.35
CA TYR A 279 -9.93 -10.71 -18.58
C TYR A 279 -10.99 -11.05 -19.62
N VAL A 280 -12.26 -10.82 -19.29
CA VAL A 280 -13.41 -10.97 -20.19
C VAL A 280 -14.13 -9.63 -20.35
N LYS A 281 -13.97 -9.02 -21.52
CA LYS A 281 -14.74 -7.83 -21.93
C LYS A 281 -16.12 -8.23 -22.46
N GLY A 282 -16.96 -8.71 -21.55
CA GLY A 282 -18.33 -9.15 -21.79
C GLY A 282 -18.91 -9.80 -20.54
N ASN A 283 -19.84 -10.73 -20.72
CA ASN A 283 -20.36 -11.57 -19.63
C ASN A 283 -19.67 -12.94 -19.60
N LEU A 284 -19.57 -13.53 -18.42
CA LEU A 284 -19.04 -14.87 -18.20
C LEU A 284 -20.14 -15.83 -17.76
N THR A 285 -20.20 -17.01 -18.39
CA THR A 285 -21.01 -18.15 -17.93
C THR A 285 -20.12 -19.33 -17.58
N VAL A 286 -20.35 -19.94 -16.41
CA VAL A 286 -19.63 -21.12 -15.93
C VAL A 286 -20.59 -22.30 -15.78
N ASN A 287 -20.34 -23.35 -16.56
CA ASN A 287 -21.11 -24.59 -16.61
C ASN A 287 -20.18 -25.79 -16.36
N GLY A 288 -19.89 -26.11 -15.10
CA GLY A 288 -19.22 -27.39 -14.81
C GLY A 288 -17.70 -27.43 -15.05
N SER A 289 -16.94 -26.34 -14.89
CA SER A 289 -15.48 -26.30 -15.16
C SER A 289 -14.64 -26.38 -13.89
N ASP A 290 -13.40 -26.89 -13.97
CA ASP A 290 -12.39 -26.90 -12.90
C ASP A 290 -11.49 -25.65 -13.04
N PHE A 291 -11.34 -24.84 -11.99
CA PHE A 291 -10.44 -23.69 -11.94
C PHE A 291 -9.34 -24.02 -10.96
N THR A 292 -8.09 -23.76 -11.33
CA THR A 292 -6.93 -24.06 -10.51
C THR A 292 -5.95 -22.89 -10.49
N GLY A 293 -5.15 -22.78 -9.44
CA GLY A 293 -4.15 -21.73 -9.27
C GLY A 293 -4.60 -20.60 -8.35
N LYS A 294 -3.76 -19.56 -8.27
CA LYS A 294 -3.99 -18.37 -7.43
C LYS A 294 -4.08 -17.13 -8.30
N GLY A 295 -5.29 -16.69 -8.59
CA GLY A 295 -5.47 -15.48 -9.40
C GLY A 295 -6.92 -15.12 -9.69
N VAL A 296 -7.10 -14.18 -10.62
CA VAL A 296 -8.37 -13.48 -10.81
C VAL A 296 -8.93 -13.70 -12.21
N ILE A 297 -10.23 -13.94 -12.28
CA ILE A 297 -11.04 -13.84 -13.49
C ILE A 297 -11.81 -12.53 -13.42
N LEU A 298 -11.29 -11.50 -14.07
CA LEU A 298 -11.90 -10.19 -14.21
C LEU A 298 -12.90 -10.19 -15.36
N VAL A 299 -14.13 -9.78 -15.08
CA VAL A 299 -15.23 -9.73 -16.04
C VAL A 299 -15.87 -8.36 -15.99
N SER A 300 -15.86 -7.65 -17.12
CA SER A 300 -16.46 -6.30 -17.20
C SER A 300 -17.97 -6.30 -16.92
N GLY A 301 -18.68 -7.36 -17.33
CA GLY A 301 -20.12 -7.56 -17.15
C GLY A 301 -20.46 -8.63 -16.12
N ASN A 302 -21.59 -9.30 -16.31
CA ASN A 302 -22.13 -10.26 -15.34
C ASN A 302 -21.37 -11.60 -15.35
N ILE A 303 -21.34 -12.26 -14.19
CA ILE A 303 -20.87 -13.64 -14.05
C ILE A 303 -22.06 -14.51 -13.63
N THR A 304 -22.28 -15.62 -14.32
CA THR A 304 -23.37 -16.55 -14.01
C THR A 304 -22.85 -17.98 -13.85
N PHE A 305 -23.17 -18.60 -12.71
CA PHE A 305 -22.92 -20.01 -12.44
C PHE A 305 -24.25 -20.77 -12.55
N ASN A 306 -24.41 -21.53 -13.64
CA ASN A 306 -25.63 -22.31 -13.91
C ASN A 306 -25.44 -23.83 -13.69
N GLY A 307 -24.20 -24.31 -13.62
CA GLY A 307 -23.90 -25.73 -13.42
C GLY A 307 -24.32 -26.26 -12.03
N SER A 308 -24.67 -27.55 -11.96
CA SER A 308 -24.78 -28.27 -10.68
C SER A 308 -23.60 -29.24 -10.54
N ASN A 309 -23.14 -29.52 -9.32
CA ASN A 309 -21.97 -30.38 -9.03
C ASN A 309 -20.63 -29.79 -9.50
N LEU A 310 -20.41 -28.50 -9.22
CA LEU A 310 -19.08 -27.90 -9.30
C LEU A 310 -18.34 -28.26 -8.01
N MET A 311 -17.30 -29.10 -8.08
CA MET A 311 -16.49 -29.47 -6.92
C MET A 311 -15.03 -29.19 -7.24
N TYR A 312 -14.44 -28.26 -6.49
CA TYR A 312 -13.02 -27.97 -6.54
C TYR A 312 -12.42 -28.51 -5.24
N SER A 313 -11.23 -29.09 -5.34
CA SER A 313 -10.51 -29.64 -4.19
C SER A 313 -9.03 -29.36 -4.38
N SER A 314 -8.63 -28.15 -4.03
CA SER A 314 -7.24 -27.70 -4.12
C SER A 314 -6.94 -26.69 -3.01
N ASN A 315 -5.66 -26.42 -2.75
CA ASN A 315 -5.24 -25.27 -1.93
C ASN A 315 -5.22 -23.98 -2.78
N ASP A 316 -6.17 -23.86 -3.70
CA ASP A 316 -6.23 -22.80 -4.70
C ASP A 316 -7.15 -21.67 -4.20
N SER A 317 -6.88 -20.46 -4.68
CA SER A 317 -7.69 -19.28 -4.35
C SER A 317 -8.03 -18.61 -5.67
N VAL A 318 -9.29 -18.72 -6.09
CA VAL A 318 -9.75 -18.14 -7.36
C VAL A 318 -10.67 -16.97 -7.06
N CYS A 319 -10.37 -15.80 -7.62
CA CYS A 319 -11.26 -14.65 -7.52
C CYS A 319 -12.14 -14.54 -8.77
N PHE A 320 -13.45 -14.61 -8.60
CA PHE A 320 -14.42 -14.23 -9.62
C PHE A 320 -14.79 -12.77 -9.42
N TYR A 321 -14.22 -11.89 -10.24
CA TYR A 321 -14.37 -10.44 -10.13
C TYR A 321 -15.27 -9.90 -11.25
N SER A 322 -16.49 -9.45 -10.90
CA SER A 322 -17.35 -8.64 -11.79
C SER A 322 -17.14 -7.15 -11.54
N GLU A 323 -16.55 -6.44 -12.50
CA GLU A 323 -16.21 -5.01 -12.42
C GLU A 323 -17.45 -4.13 -12.26
N SER A 324 -18.40 -4.25 -13.19
CA SER A 324 -19.62 -3.41 -13.23
C SER A 324 -20.92 -4.22 -13.22
N GLY A 325 -20.83 -5.54 -13.32
CA GLY A 325 -21.97 -6.44 -13.41
C GLY A 325 -22.34 -7.12 -12.09
N ASN A 326 -23.32 -8.01 -12.17
CA ASN A 326 -23.77 -8.85 -11.06
C ASN A 326 -23.12 -10.24 -11.14
N ILE A 327 -23.02 -10.91 -9.99
CA ILE A 327 -22.67 -12.33 -9.92
C ILE A 327 -23.90 -13.11 -9.47
N THR A 328 -24.31 -14.10 -10.26
CA THR A 328 -25.48 -14.93 -9.95
C THR A 328 -25.10 -16.40 -9.89
N ILE A 329 -25.40 -17.05 -8.76
CA ILE A 329 -25.14 -18.48 -8.52
C ILE A 329 -26.49 -19.20 -8.39
N ASN A 330 -26.98 -19.74 -9.50
CA ASN A 330 -28.31 -20.37 -9.58
C ASN A 330 -28.30 -21.88 -9.36
N GLY A 331 -27.22 -22.57 -9.76
CA GLY A 331 -27.15 -24.05 -9.68
C GLY A 331 -27.12 -24.57 -8.23
N SER A 332 -27.39 -25.87 -8.05
CA SER A 332 -27.33 -26.51 -6.73
C SER A 332 -26.14 -27.46 -6.64
N ASN A 333 -25.68 -27.78 -5.43
CA ASN A 333 -24.45 -28.56 -5.20
C ASN A 333 -23.24 -27.89 -5.88
N ILE A 334 -23.01 -26.62 -5.56
CA ILE A 334 -21.86 -25.86 -6.06
C ILE A 334 -20.88 -25.71 -4.91
N GLN A 335 -19.61 -25.94 -5.14
CA GLN A 335 -18.50 -25.54 -4.28
C GLN A 335 -17.65 -24.57 -5.09
N LEU A 336 -17.18 -23.48 -4.50
CA LEU A 336 -16.21 -22.54 -5.08
C LEU A 336 -15.10 -22.32 -4.05
N GLU A 337 -13.85 -22.20 -4.50
CA GLU A 337 -12.69 -21.87 -3.64
C GLU A 337 -12.23 -20.43 -3.93
N GLY A 338 -12.02 -19.63 -2.88
CA GLY A 338 -11.51 -18.27 -2.98
C GLY A 338 -12.58 -17.18 -2.84
N LEU A 339 -12.55 -16.19 -3.73
CA LEU A 339 -13.25 -14.93 -3.55
C LEU A 339 -14.32 -14.71 -4.64
N VAL A 340 -15.54 -14.36 -4.22
CA VAL A 340 -16.57 -13.85 -5.13
C VAL A 340 -16.67 -12.33 -4.92
N TYR A 341 -16.26 -11.55 -5.92
CA TYR A 341 -16.08 -10.11 -5.81
C TYR A 341 -16.91 -9.31 -6.83
N ALA A 342 -17.79 -8.42 -6.35
CA ALA A 342 -18.60 -7.56 -7.21
C ALA A 342 -18.76 -6.14 -6.60
N PRO A 343 -17.72 -5.29 -6.65
CA PRO A 343 -17.70 -3.98 -6.00
C PRO A 343 -18.81 -3.04 -6.46
N ASN A 344 -19.32 -3.19 -7.68
CA ASN A 344 -20.38 -2.32 -8.19
C ASN A 344 -21.73 -3.04 -8.36
N GLY A 345 -21.79 -4.34 -8.05
CA GLY A 345 -22.91 -5.21 -8.39
C GLY A 345 -23.51 -5.99 -7.23
N THR A 346 -24.57 -6.71 -7.56
CA THR A 346 -25.25 -7.63 -6.65
C THR A 346 -24.66 -9.03 -6.80
N ILE A 347 -24.37 -9.68 -5.68
CA ILE A 347 -24.09 -11.11 -5.60
C ILE A 347 -25.36 -11.80 -5.12
N MET A 348 -25.88 -12.70 -5.95
CA MET A 348 -27.12 -13.43 -5.70
C MET A 348 -26.88 -14.94 -5.67
N MET A 349 -27.28 -15.58 -4.57
CA MET A 349 -27.18 -17.02 -4.38
C MET A 349 -28.58 -17.61 -4.19
N ASN A 350 -29.10 -18.26 -5.24
CA ASN A 350 -30.49 -18.74 -5.31
C ASN A 350 -30.62 -20.27 -5.17
N GLY A 351 -29.55 -21.01 -5.40
CA GLY A 351 -29.56 -22.48 -5.41
C GLY A 351 -29.58 -23.10 -4.03
N SER A 352 -29.48 -24.43 -3.95
CA SER A 352 -29.33 -25.15 -2.68
C SER A 352 -28.03 -25.93 -2.61
N ASN A 353 -27.51 -26.14 -1.40
CA ASN A 353 -26.23 -26.82 -1.16
C ASN A 353 -25.09 -26.11 -1.91
N GLN A 354 -24.84 -24.85 -1.56
CA GLN A 354 -23.77 -24.06 -2.17
C GLN A 354 -22.69 -23.76 -1.13
N THR A 355 -21.46 -24.13 -1.39
CA THR A 355 -20.31 -23.87 -0.53
C THR A 355 -19.39 -22.88 -1.22
N ILE A 356 -18.94 -21.87 -0.48
CA ILE A 356 -17.82 -21.01 -0.88
C ILE A 356 -16.78 -21.14 0.21
N ASP A 357 -15.70 -21.85 -0.09
CA ASP A 357 -14.51 -21.92 0.74
C ASP A 357 -13.67 -20.68 0.47
N GLY A 358 -14.14 -19.57 1.04
CA GLY A 358 -13.49 -18.29 1.08
C GLY A 358 -14.46 -17.16 1.43
N ARG A 359 -14.53 -16.12 0.60
CA ARG A 359 -15.24 -14.86 0.94
C ARG A 359 -16.19 -14.41 -0.15
N VAL A 360 -17.24 -13.70 0.26
CA VAL A 360 -18.23 -13.10 -0.64
C VAL A 360 -18.35 -11.61 -0.35
N ILE A 361 -17.93 -10.79 -1.29
CA ILE A 361 -17.77 -9.35 -1.10
C ILE A 361 -18.38 -8.63 -2.30
N GLY A 362 -19.43 -7.85 -2.08
CA GLY A 362 -20.06 -7.11 -3.18
C GLY A 362 -20.76 -5.85 -2.73
N LYS A 363 -21.29 -5.08 -3.67
CA LYS A 363 -22.11 -3.91 -3.34
C LYS A 363 -23.37 -4.33 -2.60
N VAL A 364 -24.06 -5.33 -3.13
CA VAL A 364 -25.28 -5.91 -2.53
C VAL A 364 -25.14 -7.42 -2.49
N ILE A 365 -25.64 -8.05 -1.43
CA ILE A 365 -25.65 -9.51 -1.30
C ILE A 365 -27.06 -9.96 -0.96
N ASN A 366 -27.57 -10.91 -1.75
CA ASN A 366 -28.87 -11.54 -1.56
C ASN A 366 -28.75 -13.05 -1.62
N PHE A 367 -28.87 -13.71 -0.47
CA PHE A 367 -28.95 -15.17 -0.39
C PHE A 367 -30.41 -15.57 -0.27
N ASN A 368 -30.98 -16.15 -1.33
CA ASN A 368 -32.37 -16.63 -1.36
C ASN A 368 -32.46 -18.16 -1.25
N GLY A 369 -31.34 -18.85 -1.45
CA GLY A 369 -31.20 -20.29 -1.40
C GLY A 369 -31.25 -20.90 0.00
N CYS A 370 -31.12 -22.22 0.07
CA CYS A 370 -30.99 -22.97 1.33
C CYS A 370 -29.69 -23.76 1.36
N SER A 371 -29.18 -24.10 2.54
CA SER A 371 -27.93 -24.87 2.66
C SER A 371 -26.75 -24.17 1.99
N ILE A 372 -26.57 -22.86 2.23
CA ILE A 372 -25.38 -22.13 1.76
C ILE A 372 -24.37 -22.07 2.91
N THR A 373 -23.12 -22.39 2.60
CA THR A 373 -21.98 -22.45 3.52
C THR A 373 -20.90 -21.51 3.01
N ILE A 374 -20.46 -20.55 3.82
CA ILE A 374 -19.30 -19.69 3.55
C ILE A 374 -18.23 -19.98 4.60
N THR A 375 -17.08 -20.47 4.16
CA THR A 375 -15.94 -20.80 5.03
C THR A 375 -14.77 -19.90 4.72
N SER A 376 -14.61 -18.80 5.46
CA SER A 376 -13.46 -17.91 5.28
C SER A 376 -12.21 -18.42 6.02
N GLY A 377 -11.05 -18.34 5.38
CA GLY A 377 -9.71 -18.60 5.90
C GLY A 377 -8.72 -17.44 5.64
N GLU A 378 -7.46 -17.64 6.02
CA GLU A 378 -6.39 -16.64 5.80
C GLU A 378 -5.92 -16.59 4.34
N ASP A 379 -5.89 -17.76 3.68
CA ASP A 379 -5.37 -17.92 2.32
C ASP A 379 -6.36 -17.49 1.21
N ASP A 380 -7.61 -17.14 1.57
CA ASP A 380 -8.66 -16.78 0.61
C ASP A 380 -8.31 -15.57 -0.26
N LEU A 381 -7.41 -14.71 0.23
CA LEU A 381 -7.03 -13.46 -0.42
C LEU A 381 -5.78 -13.59 -1.28
N ASP A 382 -5.14 -14.76 -1.32
CA ASP A 382 -3.92 -15.01 -2.11
C ASP A 382 -4.13 -14.82 -3.62
N CYS A 383 -5.39 -14.87 -4.08
CA CYS A 383 -5.80 -14.62 -5.45
C CYS A 383 -5.66 -13.15 -5.88
N LEU A 384 -5.73 -12.22 -4.94
CA LEU A 384 -5.77 -10.79 -5.23
C LEU A 384 -4.37 -10.22 -5.46
N PRO A 385 -4.24 -9.13 -6.24
CA PRO A 385 -2.96 -8.47 -6.44
C PRO A 385 -2.39 -8.01 -5.09
N LYS A 386 -1.12 -8.36 -4.84
CA LYS A 386 -0.45 -8.04 -3.57
C LYS A 386 -0.36 -6.53 -3.37
N MET A 387 -0.47 -6.10 -2.11
CA MET A 387 -0.23 -4.70 -1.76
C MET A 387 1.14 -4.26 -2.25
N THR A 388 1.16 -3.17 -3.00
CA THR A 388 2.37 -2.52 -3.47
C THR A 388 2.39 -1.11 -2.92
N VAL A 389 3.54 -0.72 -2.40
CA VAL A 389 3.81 0.67 -2.09
C VAL A 389 4.83 1.15 -3.09
N LYS A 390 4.56 2.30 -3.71
CA LYS A 390 5.46 2.93 -4.67
C LYS A 390 5.60 4.41 -4.37
N LEU A 391 6.74 4.98 -4.77
CA LEU A 391 6.91 6.43 -4.80
C LEU A 391 6.17 6.98 -6.02
N VAL A 392 5.48 8.10 -5.84
CA VAL A 392 4.73 8.81 -6.89
C VAL A 392 5.22 10.24 -7.10
N GLU A 393 6.07 10.75 -6.20
CA GLU A 393 6.79 12.03 -6.31
C GLU A 393 8.22 11.87 -5.81
#